data_AF-A0A941ZPR2-F1
#
_entry.id   AF-A0A941ZPR2-F1
#
_cell.length_a   1.000
_cell.length_b   1.000
_cell.length_c   1.000
_cell.angle_alpha   90.00
_cell.angle_beta   90.00
_cell.angle_gamma   90.00
#
_symmetry.space_group_name_H-M   'P 1'
#
loop_
_entity.id
_entity.type
_entity.pdbx_description
1 polymer ?
#
loop_
_entity_poly.entity_id
_entity_poly.type
_entity_poly.pdbx_seq_one_letter_code
_entity_poly.pdbx_strand_id
1 'polypeptide(L)'
;SFGDYFFTFIGFIGLAVPQFLMALVLMFIGVKYFGHDVTGLFSEEFANAPWSWARVENLMSHLWIPMIILGTASSASLIRILRANLIDQLYMPYVVTARAKGLSEVKLLLKYPVRIALNPFVSSIGWILPSLISGAVITSIVLNLNTVGPMLYQSLLAQDIYLSGTILLFVCMLTVVGTLLSDILLVILDPRIRLEQ
;
A
#
# COMPACT_ATOMS: atom_id res chain seq x y z
N SER A 1 -16.95 19.74 -2.36
CA SER A 1 -18.27 19.11 -2.05
C SER A 1 -18.23 18.58 -0.62
N PHE A 2 -19.36 18.45 0.07
CA PHE A 2 -19.43 17.87 1.42
C PHE A 2 -18.76 16.50 1.50
N GLY A 3 -18.98 15.63 0.50
CA GLY A 3 -18.33 14.32 0.42
C GLY A 3 -16.80 14.41 0.35
N ASP A 4 -16.26 15.40 -0.36
CA ASP A 4 -14.80 15.62 -0.46
C ASP A 4 -14.20 15.95 0.92
N TYR A 5 -14.87 16.81 1.70
CA TYR A 5 -14.44 17.11 3.07
C TYR A 5 -14.56 15.91 4.01
N PHE A 6 -15.64 15.13 3.90
CA PHE A 6 -15.85 13.92 4.72
C PHE A 6 -14.78 12.85 4.48
N PHE A 7 -14.54 12.49 3.21
CA PHE A 7 -13.50 11.51 2.87
C PHE A 7 -12.09 12.03 3.17
N THR A 8 -11.85 13.32 2.99
CA THR A 8 -10.57 13.95 3.36
C THR A 8 -10.35 13.89 4.88
N PHE A 9 -11.38 14.16 5.69
CA PHE A 9 -11.31 14.07 7.15
C PHE A 9 -11.02 12.63 7.62
N ILE A 10 -11.71 11.63 7.09
CA ILE A 10 -11.43 10.21 7.38
C ILE A 10 -9.99 9.85 6.96
N GLY A 11 -9.56 10.31 5.79
CA GLY A 11 -8.18 10.12 5.31
C GLY A 11 -7.14 10.74 6.26
N PHE A 12 -7.43 11.90 6.85
CA PHE A 12 -6.56 12.52 7.86
C PHE A 12 -6.47 11.71 9.15
N ILE A 13 -7.59 11.11 9.61
CA ILE A 13 -7.56 10.21 10.76
C ILE A 13 -6.65 9.01 10.46
N GLY A 14 -6.80 8.40 9.28
CA GLY A 14 -5.96 7.26 8.87
C GLY A 14 -4.47 7.59 8.74
N LEU A 15 -4.12 8.84 8.43
CA LEU A 15 -2.73 9.31 8.35
C LEU A 15 -2.15 9.75 9.70
N ALA A 16 -2.98 10.30 10.59
CA ALA A 16 -2.56 10.80 11.89
C ALA A 16 -2.47 9.68 12.95
N VAL A 17 -3.27 8.62 12.79
CA VAL A 17 -3.29 7.49 13.71
C VAL A 17 -2.26 6.44 13.28
N PRO A 18 -1.32 6.03 14.16
CA PRO A 18 -0.42 4.93 13.86
C PRO A 18 -1.18 3.64 13.50
N GLN A 19 -0.73 2.91 12.47
CA GLN A 19 -1.42 1.72 11.96
C GLN A 19 -1.66 0.65 13.04
N PHE A 20 -0.69 0.43 13.93
CA PHE A 20 -0.84 -0.52 15.04
C PHE A 20 -1.91 -0.08 16.04
N LEU A 21 -2.09 1.23 16.25
CA LEU A 21 -3.12 1.76 17.14
C LEU A 21 -4.51 1.59 16.50
N MET A 22 -4.61 1.83 15.19
CA MET A 22 -5.83 1.52 14.44
C MET A 22 -6.20 0.04 14.54
N ALA A 23 -5.21 -0.84 14.44
CA ALA A 23 -5.40 -2.28 14.63
C ALA A 23 -5.92 -2.62 16.04
N LEU A 24 -5.35 -2.02 17.10
CA LEU A 24 -5.82 -2.21 18.47
C LEU A 24 -7.28 -1.75 18.67
N VAL A 25 -7.64 -0.58 18.13
CA VAL A 25 -9.00 -0.05 18.22
C VAL A 25 -10.00 -0.95 17.49
N LEU A 26 -9.67 -1.38 16.27
CA LEU A 26 -10.54 -2.28 15.49
C LEU A 26 -10.64 -3.67 16.11
N MET A 27 -9.55 -4.19 16.68
CA MET A 27 -9.57 -5.44 17.44
C MET A 27 -10.50 -5.34 18.65
N PHE A 28 -10.40 -4.24 19.43
CA PHE A 28 -11.29 -3.99 20.56
C PHE A 28 -12.77 -3.91 20.14
N ILE A 29 -13.06 -3.21 19.04
CA ILE A 29 -14.43 -3.08 18.52
C ILE A 29 -14.94 -4.44 18.03
N GLY A 30 -14.13 -5.20 17.29
CA GLY A 30 -14.48 -6.52 16.77
C GLY A 30 -14.83 -7.51 17.88
N VAL A 31 -13.99 -7.60 18.91
CA VAL A 31 -14.24 -8.48 20.06
C VAL A 31 -15.46 -8.00 20.85
N LYS A 32 -15.56 -6.71 21.16
CA LYS A 32 -16.61 -6.18 22.05
C LYS A 32 -18.01 -6.17 21.43
N TYR A 33 -18.12 -5.83 20.15
CA TYR A 33 -19.42 -5.62 19.50
C TYR A 33 -19.81 -6.74 18.54
N PHE A 34 -18.84 -7.43 17.95
CA PHE A 34 -19.09 -8.45 16.94
C PHE A 34 -18.79 -9.88 17.44
N GLY A 35 -18.11 -10.03 18.58
CA GLY A 35 -17.76 -11.34 19.14
C GLY A 35 -16.85 -12.17 18.23
N HIS A 36 -16.19 -11.52 17.26
CA HIS A 36 -15.27 -12.16 16.32
C HIS A 36 -13.84 -11.83 16.69
N ASP A 37 -12.98 -12.85 16.71
CA ASP A 37 -11.54 -12.66 16.83
C ASP A 37 -11.01 -12.02 15.55
N VAL A 38 -10.50 -10.80 15.68
CA VAL A 38 -9.92 -10.00 14.59
C VAL A 38 -8.45 -10.40 14.32
N THR A 39 -7.96 -11.42 15.01
CA THR A 39 -6.57 -11.85 15.02
C THR A 39 -6.34 -13.04 14.10
N GLY A 40 -5.19 -13.08 13.44
CA GLY A 40 -4.81 -14.16 12.53
C GLY A 40 -5.39 -14.03 11.12
N LEU A 41 -4.83 -14.83 10.21
CA LEU A 41 -5.26 -14.89 8.79
C LEU A 41 -6.18 -16.09 8.50
N PHE A 42 -6.28 -17.02 9.45
CA PHE A 42 -7.02 -18.26 9.33
C PHE A 42 -7.74 -18.53 10.65
N SER A 43 -8.86 -19.24 10.59
CA SER A 43 -9.44 -19.84 11.79
C SER A 43 -8.58 -21.00 12.31
N GLU A 44 -8.77 -21.38 13.57
CA GLU A 44 -7.95 -22.43 14.24
C GLU A 44 -7.88 -23.74 13.43
N GLU A 45 -8.99 -24.15 12.82
CA GLU A 45 -9.08 -25.35 11.97
C GLU A 45 -8.22 -25.26 10.69
N PHE A 46 -8.09 -24.07 10.11
CA PHE A 46 -7.39 -23.85 8.84
C PHE A 46 -5.96 -23.33 9.00
N ALA A 47 -5.52 -23.03 10.22
CA ALA A 47 -4.19 -22.52 10.52
C ALA A 47 -3.09 -23.47 10.00
N ASN A 48 -3.22 -24.77 10.29
CA ASN A 48 -2.28 -25.82 9.92
C ASN A 48 -2.80 -26.78 8.82
N ALA A 49 -3.96 -26.50 8.24
CA ALA A 49 -4.53 -27.33 7.18
C ALA A 49 -3.72 -27.22 5.88
N PRO A 50 -3.64 -28.29 5.07
CA PRO A 50 -3.04 -28.20 3.74
C PRO A 50 -3.81 -27.21 2.85
N TRP A 51 -3.13 -26.68 1.82
CA TRP A 51 -3.76 -25.78 0.87
C TRP A 51 -4.92 -26.47 0.14
N SER A 52 -6.11 -25.90 0.30
CA SER A 52 -7.36 -26.34 -0.31
C SER A 52 -8.21 -25.12 -0.65
N TRP A 53 -9.22 -25.29 -1.51
CA TRP A 53 -10.13 -24.20 -1.84
C TRP A 53 -10.84 -23.63 -0.60
N ALA A 54 -11.25 -24.50 0.33
CA ALA A 54 -11.83 -24.09 1.61
C ALA A 54 -10.89 -23.24 2.46
N ARG A 55 -9.58 -23.53 2.44
CA ARG A 55 -8.56 -22.73 3.13
C ARG A 55 -8.39 -21.35 2.49
N VAL A 56 -8.49 -21.25 1.17
CA VAL A 56 -8.44 -19.97 0.44
C VAL A 56 -9.68 -19.12 0.75
N GLU A 57 -10.87 -19.72 0.75
CA GLU A 57 -12.10 -19.04 1.12
C GLU A 57 -12.04 -18.51 2.56
N ASN A 58 -11.56 -19.34 3.49
CA ASN A 58 -11.33 -18.93 4.88
C ASN A 58 -10.35 -17.75 4.96
N LEU A 59 -9.22 -17.80 4.25
CA LEU A 59 -8.28 -16.68 4.18
C LEU A 59 -8.95 -15.40 3.71
N MET A 60 -9.70 -15.44 2.60
CA MET A 60 -10.37 -14.26 2.04
C MET A 60 -11.37 -13.65 3.03
N SER A 61 -12.05 -14.46 3.84
CA SER A 61 -12.98 -13.99 4.88
C SER A 61 -12.29 -13.30 6.07
N HIS A 62 -11.00 -13.52 6.30
CA HIS A 62 -10.21 -12.86 7.36
C HIS A 62 -9.34 -11.71 6.80
N LEU A 63 -9.03 -11.72 5.50
CA LEU A 63 -8.11 -10.79 4.85
C LEU A 63 -8.60 -9.35 4.79
N TRP A 64 -9.92 -9.12 4.83
CA TRP A 64 -10.50 -7.78 4.72
C TRP A 64 -10.10 -6.85 5.88
N ILE A 65 -9.93 -7.37 7.10
CA ILE A 65 -9.58 -6.54 8.26
C ILE A 65 -8.14 -6.00 8.15
N PRO A 66 -7.11 -6.85 7.94
CA PRO A 66 -5.76 -6.36 7.66
C PRO A 66 -5.71 -5.45 6.42
N MET A 67 -6.51 -5.71 5.37
CA MET A 67 -6.55 -4.85 4.20
C MET A 67 -7.09 -3.45 4.50
N ILE A 68 -8.13 -3.30 5.31
CA ILE A 68 -8.62 -1.98 5.71
C ILE A 68 -7.56 -1.27 6.56
N ILE A 69 -6.94 -1.97 7.50
CA ILE A 69 -5.95 -1.38 8.41
C ILE A 69 -4.71 -0.89 7.64
N LEU A 70 -4.15 -1.74 6.79
CA LEU A 70 -2.89 -1.47 6.08
C LEU A 70 -3.13 -0.64 4.81
N GLY A 71 -4.23 -0.90 4.11
CA GLY A 71 -4.55 -0.29 2.82
C GLY A 71 -5.08 1.13 2.95
N THR A 72 -5.98 1.41 3.90
CA THR A 72 -6.71 2.70 3.93
C THR A 72 -5.77 3.90 4.12
N ALA A 73 -4.81 3.80 5.05
CA ALA A 73 -3.84 4.88 5.31
C ALA A 73 -2.94 5.13 4.08
N SER A 74 -2.45 4.04 3.48
CA SER A 74 -1.58 4.09 2.31
C SER A 74 -2.31 4.68 1.09
N SER A 75 -3.54 4.25 0.84
CA SER A 75 -4.38 4.77 -0.24
C SER A 75 -4.74 6.24 -0.03
N ALA A 76 -5.05 6.68 1.20
CA ALA A 76 -5.38 8.07 1.49
C ALA A 76 -4.19 9.01 1.21
N SER A 77 -2.97 8.61 1.58
CA SER A 77 -1.75 9.35 1.26
C SER A 77 -1.58 9.49 -0.25
N LEU A 78 -1.72 8.37 -0.95
CA LEU A 78 -1.46 8.27 -2.38
C LEU A 78 -2.46 9.09 -3.21
N ILE A 79 -3.76 9.02 -2.88
CA ILE A 79 -4.80 9.84 -3.51
C ILE A 79 -4.50 11.33 -3.34
N ARG A 80 -4.01 11.74 -2.17
CA ARG A 80 -3.67 13.14 -1.91
C ARG A 80 -2.49 13.60 -2.76
N ILE A 81 -1.43 12.80 -2.82
CA ILE A 81 -0.25 13.08 -3.66
C ILE A 81 -0.68 13.18 -5.12
N LEU A 82 -1.45 12.21 -5.62
CA LEU A 82 -1.97 12.20 -6.99
C LEU A 82 -2.83 13.44 -7.29
N ARG A 83 -3.74 13.83 -6.38
CA ARG A 83 -4.58 15.02 -6.54
C ARG A 83 -3.75 16.29 -6.57
N ALA A 84 -2.78 16.44 -5.67
CA ALA A 84 -1.90 17.60 -5.63
C ALA A 84 -1.13 17.74 -6.95
N ASN A 85 -0.48 16.66 -7.39
CA ASN A 85 0.25 16.64 -8.65
C ASN A 85 -0.67 16.93 -9.84
N LEU A 86 -1.87 16.36 -9.86
CA LEU A 86 -2.81 16.58 -10.95
C LEU A 86 -3.21 18.06 -11.04
N ILE A 87 -3.50 18.70 -9.90
CA ILE A 87 -3.84 20.13 -9.84
C ILE A 87 -2.69 20.97 -10.39
N ASP A 88 -1.45 20.66 -10.02
CA ASP A 88 -0.28 21.41 -10.51
C ASP A 88 -0.07 21.23 -12.02
N GLN A 89 -0.31 20.04 -12.55
CA GLN A 89 -0.19 19.77 -13.99
C GLN A 89 -1.30 20.41 -14.83
N LEU A 90 -2.50 20.64 -14.27
CA LEU A 90 -3.65 21.20 -15.02
C LEU A 90 -3.38 22.62 -15.56
N TYR A 91 -2.53 23.40 -14.91
CA TYR A 91 -2.24 24.78 -15.28
C TYR A 91 -0.99 24.94 -16.15
N MET A 92 -0.36 23.83 -16.56
CA MET A 92 0.85 23.89 -17.35
C MET A 92 0.59 24.35 -18.81
N PRO A 93 1.53 25.08 -19.45
CA PRO A 93 1.34 25.63 -20.80
C PRO A 93 0.98 24.59 -21.86
N TYR A 94 1.47 23.34 -21.74
CA TYR A 94 1.15 22.27 -22.68
C TYR A 94 -0.32 21.82 -22.57
N VAL A 95 -0.94 21.89 -21.39
CA VAL A 95 -2.36 21.59 -21.17
C VAL A 95 -3.23 22.70 -21.76
N VAL A 96 -2.89 23.96 -21.46
CA VAL A 96 -3.60 25.13 -22.00
C VAL A 96 -3.55 25.15 -23.52
N THR A 97 -2.38 24.87 -24.10
CA THR A 97 -2.21 24.78 -25.56
C THR A 97 -3.01 23.63 -26.17
N ALA A 98 -3.02 22.46 -25.53
CA ALA A 98 -3.82 21.32 -25.99
C ALA A 98 -5.33 21.62 -25.93
N ARG A 99 -5.79 22.33 -24.90
CA ARG A 99 -7.19 22.77 -24.77
C ARG A 99 -7.55 23.78 -25.87
N ALA A 100 -6.67 24.75 -26.13
CA ALA A 100 -6.86 25.73 -27.21
C ALA A 100 -6.90 25.09 -28.61
N LYS A 101 -6.22 23.94 -28.80
CA LYS A 101 -6.28 23.14 -30.04
C LYS A 101 -7.55 22.30 -30.18
N GLY A 102 -8.50 22.39 -29.25
CA GLY A 102 -9.81 21.72 -29.35
C GLY A 102 -9.80 20.23 -28.98
N LEU A 103 -8.81 19.75 -28.22
CA LEU A 103 -8.85 18.38 -27.71
C LEU A 103 -10.00 18.22 -26.71
N SER A 104 -10.71 17.09 -26.79
CA SER A 104 -11.75 16.76 -25.80
C SER A 104 -11.16 16.62 -24.39
N GLU A 105 -11.87 17.12 -23.38
CA GLU A 105 -11.35 17.24 -22.01
C GLU A 105 -10.89 15.89 -21.44
N VAL A 106 -11.66 14.81 -21.65
CA VAL A 106 -11.28 13.45 -21.20
C VAL A 106 -9.97 12.99 -21.82
N LYS A 107 -9.80 13.18 -23.14
CA LYS A 107 -8.59 12.77 -23.87
C LYS A 107 -7.39 13.63 -23.47
N LEU A 108 -7.61 14.94 -23.25
CA LEU A 108 -6.61 15.87 -22.78
C LEU A 108 -6.10 15.48 -21.38
N LEU A 109 -7.01 15.24 -20.44
CA LEU A 109 -6.67 14.92 -19.05
C LEU A 109 -5.92 13.58 -18.95
N LEU A 110 -6.45 12.52 -19.56
CA LEU A 110 -5.83 11.19 -19.50
C LEU A 110 -4.46 11.14 -20.20
N LYS A 111 -4.29 11.88 -21.30
CA LYS A 111 -3.07 11.84 -22.10
C LYS A 111 -1.92 12.64 -21.50
N TYR A 112 -2.22 13.77 -20.86
CA TYR A 112 -1.20 14.73 -20.44
C TYR A 112 -1.04 14.80 -18.90
N PRO A 113 -1.89 15.51 -18.14
CA PRO A 113 -1.65 15.74 -16.71
C PRO A 113 -1.79 14.45 -15.87
N VAL A 114 -2.71 13.53 -16.20
CA VAL A 114 -2.87 12.27 -15.45
C VAL A 114 -1.64 11.39 -15.56
N ARG A 115 -1.07 11.29 -16.76
CA ARG A 115 0.12 10.49 -17.03
C ARG A 115 1.31 10.91 -16.14
N ILE A 116 1.53 12.21 -16.02
CA ILE A 116 2.60 12.78 -15.20
C ILE A 116 2.26 12.70 -13.69
N ALA A 117 1.00 12.98 -13.33
CA ALA A 117 0.57 12.94 -11.94
C ALA A 117 0.70 11.53 -11.33
N LEU A 118 0.63 10.47 -12.15
CA LEU A 118 0.80 9.08 -11.75
C LEU A 118 2.25 8.66 -11.47
N ASN A 119 3.25 9.50 -11.76
CA ASN A 119 4.66 9.13 -11.56
C ASN A 119 4.93 8.66 -10.11
N PRO A 120 4.54 9.39 -9.05
CA PRO A 120 4.78 8.93 -7.67
C PRO A 120 4.05 7.63 -7.32
N PHE A 121 2.89 7.38 -7.93
CA PHE A 121 2.20 6.10 -7.78
C PHE A 121 3.04 4.96 -8.35
N VAL A 122 3.54 5.11 -9.58
CA VAL A 122 4.38 4.09 -10.20
C VAL A 122 5.71 3.92 -9.44
N SER A 123 6.32 5.02 -8.99
CA SER A 123 7.53 4.97 -8.14
C SER A 123 7.32 4.18 -6.85
N SER A 124 6.11 4.23 -6.27
CA SER A 124 5.80 3.52 -5.03
C SER A 124 5.61 2.00 -5.21
N ILE A 125 5.32 1.52 -6.43
CA ILE A 125 5.11 0.10 -6.72
C ILE A 125 6.36 -0.73 -6.38
N GLY A 126 7.56 -0.15 -6.51
CA GLY A 126 8.80 -0.85 -6.17
C GLY A 126 8.89 -1.31 -4.72
N TRP A 127 8.16 -0.64 -3.81
CA TRP A 127 8.13 -1.01 -2.40
C TRP A 127 7.12 -2.13 -2.07
N ILE A 128 6.28 -2.53 -3.02
CA ILE A 128 5.30 -3.60 -2.80
C ILE A 128 6.01 -4.93 -2.51
N LEU A 129 7.05 -5.28 -3.28
CA LEU A 129 7.77 -6.54 -3.08
C LEU A 129 8.40 -6.68 -1.67
N PRO A 130 9.23 -5.73 -1.19
CA PRO A 130 9.80 -5.85 0.16
C PRO A 130 8.73 -5.74 1.26
N SER A 131 7.66 -4.96 1.05
CA SER A 131 6.58 -4.85 2.02
C SER A 131 5.70 -6.11 2.12
N LEU A 132 5.60 -6.93 1.08
CA LEU A 132 4.93 -8.24 1.16
C LEU A 132 5.63 -9.20 2.12
N ILE A 133 6.96 -9.11 2.23
CA ILE A 133 7.75 -9.95 3.13
C ILE A 133 7.79 -9.33 4.52
N SER A 134 8.34 -8.13 4.64
CA SER A 134 8.58 -7.50 5.95
C SER A 134 7.27 -7.02 6.61
N GLY A 135 6.31 -6.59 5.80
CA GLY A 135 5.02 -6.06 6.27
C GLY A 135 5.15 -4.90 7.26
N ALA A 136 4.03 -4.54 7.86
CA ALA A 136 4.02 -3.67 9.03
C ALA A 136 4.29 -4.52 10.28
N VAL A 137 5.57 -4.76 10.60
CA VAL A 137 6.01 -5.66 11.69
C VAL A 137 5.19 -5.49 12.98
N ILE A 138 5.06 -4.26 13.48
CA ILE A 138 4.33 -3.98 14.73
C ILE A 138 2.85 -4.31 14.58
N THR A 139 2.23 -3.93 13.46
CA THR A 139 0.82 -4.23 13.18
C THR A 139 0.58 -5.74 13.06
N SER A 140 1.51 -6.47 12.44
CA SER A 140 1.47 -7.95 12.37
C SER A 140 1.56 -8.59 13.74
N ILE A 141 2.38 -8.05 14.65
CA ILE A 141 2.44 -8.53 16.03
C ILE A 141 1.11 -8.29 16.75
N VAL A 142 0.54 -7.09 16.63
CA VAL A 142 -0.75 -6.73 17.25
C VAL A 142 -1.89 -7.61 16.75
N LEU A 143 -1.95 -7.86 15.45
CA LEU A 143 -3.00 -8.69 14.83
C LEU A 143 -2.70 -10.19 14.87
N ASN A 144 -1.62 -10.63 15.53
CA ASN A 144 -1.17 -12.03 15.56
C ASN A 144 -1.07 -12.66 14.14
N LEU A 145 -0.52 -11.91 13.18
CA LEU A 145 -0.37 -12.38 11.81
C LEU A 145 0.90 -13.20 11.68
N ASN A 146 0.78 -14.40 11.12
CA ASN A 146 1.91 -15.27 10.79
C ASN A 146 2.67 -14.79 9.53
N THR A 147 3.32 -13.62 9.62
CA THR A 147 4.16 -13.05 8.55
C THR A 147 5.64 -13.12 8.90
N VAL A 148 6.51 -12.78 7.94
CA VAL A 148 7.97 -12.76 8.15
C VAL A 148 8.40 -11.61 9.09
N GLY A 149 7.60 -10.54 9.20
CA GLY A 149 7.88 -9.40 10.08
C GLY A 149 8.07 -9.77 11.56
N PRO A 150 7.09 -10.41 12.24
CA PRO A 150 7.26 -10.89 13.61
C PRO A 150 8.45 -11.85 13.78
N MET A 151 8.70 -12.71 12.77
CA MET A 151 9.85 -13.62 12.78
C MET A 151 11.16 -12.84 12.77
N LEU A 152 11.30 -11.83 11.90
CA LEU A 152 12.47 -10.94 11.87
C LEU A 152 12.67 -10.24 13.22
N TYR A 153 11.59 -9.70 13.80
CA TYR A 153 11.64 -9.04 15.10
C TYR A 153 12.16 -9.97 16.21
N GLN A 154 11.64 -11.19 16.27
CA GLN A 154 12.08 -12.19 17.23
C GLN A 154 13.55 -12.59 17.01
N SER A 155 13.98 -12.79 15.76
CA SER A 155 15.38 -13.10 15.44
C SER A 155 16.34 -12.00 15.86
N LEU A 156 15.95 -10.73 15.70
CA LEU A 156 16.75 -9.59 16.16
C LEU A 156 16.87 -9.55 17.68
N LEU A 157 15.79 -9.79 18.42
CA LEU A 157 15.81 -9.87 19.89
C LEU A 157 16.64 -11.05 20.39
N ALA A 158 16.53 -12.20 19.74
CA ALA A 158 17.28 -13.41 20.04
C ALA A 158 18.74 -13.34 19.58
N GLN A 159 19.15 -12.25 18.93
CA GLN A 159 20.47 -12.08 18.31
C GLN A 159 20.83 -13.22 17.35
N ASP A 160 19.83 -13.80 16.69
CA ASP A 160 20.04 -14.79 15.63
C ASP A 160 20.45 -14.06 14.34
N ILE A 161 21.76 -13.82 14.22
CA ILE A 161 22.37 -13.09 13.11
C ILE A 161 22.14 -13.82 11.77
N TYR A 162 22.08 -15.15 11.79
CA TYR A 162 21.90 -15.94 10.57
C TYR A 162 20.49 -15.80 10.03
N LEU A 163 19.46 -15.96 10.86
CA LEU A 163 18.07 -15.82 10.45
C LEU A 163 17.73 -14.38 10.11
N SER A 164 18.07 -13.43 10.99
CA SER A 164 17.81 -12.00 10.75
C SER A 164 18.56 -11.49 9.51
N GLY A 165 19.84 -11.86 9.36
CA GLY A 165 20.65 -11.52 8.19
C GLY A 165 20.08 -12.07 6.89
N THR A 166 19.60 -13.33 6.89
CA THR A 166 18.99 -13.95 5.70
C THR A 166 17.72 -13.23 5.29
N ILE A 167 16.83 -12.93 6.25
CA ILE A 167 15.60 -12.18 5.99
C ILE A 167 15.92 -10.79 5.43
N LEU A 168 16.87 -10.08 6.05
CA LEU A 168 17.27 -8.74 5.59
C LEU A 168 17.88 -8.76 4.20
N LEU A 169 18.76 -9.71 3.89
CA LEU A 169 19.33 -9.86 2.54
C LEU A 169 18.24 -10.14 1.50
N PHE A 170 17.25 -10.98 1.84
CA PHE A 170 16.13 -11.26 0.96
C PHE A 170 15.26 -10.02 0.73
N VAL A 171 14.96 -9.23 1.77
CA VAL A 171 14.25 -7.95 1.65
C VAL A 171 15.05 -6.94 0.82
N CYS A 172 16.37 -6.85 0.99
CA CYS A 172 17.24 -6.01 0.18
C CYS A 172 17.20 -6.42 -1.30
N MET A 173 17.28 -7.71 -1.60
CA MET A 173 17.17 -8.23 -2.96
C MET A 173 15.82 -7.84 -3.60
N LEU A 174 14.71 -8.04 -2.87
CA LEU A 174 13.39 -7.65 -3.34
C LEU A 174 13.22 -6.15 -3.51
N THR A 175 13.87 -5.34 -2.65
CA THR A 175 13.91 -3.89 -2.81
C THR A 175 14.61 -3.50 -4.11
N VAL A 176 15.76 -4.10 -4.43
CA VAL A 176 16.47 -3.82 -5.69
C VAL A 176 15.63 -4.22 -6.90
N VAL A 177 15.04 -5.42 -6.88
CA VAL A 177 14.16 -5.90 -7.96
C VAL A 177 12.93 -5.00 -8.10
N GLY A 178 12.30 -4.63 -6.99
CA GLY A 178 11.14 -3.76 -6.96
C GLY A 178 11.43 -2.37 -7.51
N THR A 179 12.52 -1.74 -7.08
CA THR A 179 12.96 -0.45 -7.60
C THR A 179 13.25 -0.51 -9.09
N LEU A 180 13.94 -1.56 -9.57
CA LEU A 180 14.18 -1.75 -11.00
C LEU A 180 12.87 -1.86 -11.80
N LEU A 181 11.89 -2.61 -11.29
CA LEU A 181 10.57 -2.72 -11.92
C LEU A 181 9.85 -1.36 -11.95
N SER A 182 9.92 -0.61 -10.84
CA SER A 182 9.39 0.76 -10.75
C SER A 182 10.03 1.68 -11.80
N ASP A 183 11.36 1.67 -11.94
CA ASP A 183 12.07 2.51 -12.90
C ASP A 183 11.70 2.16 -14.35
N ILE A 184 11.58 0.87 -14.67
CA ILE A 184 11.11 0.42 -15.99
C ILE A 184 9.68 0.91 -16.25
N LEU A 185 8.78 0.76 -15.26
CA LEU A 185 7.40 1.23 -15.38
C LEU A 185 7.32 2.74 -15.53
N LEU A 186 8.18 3.52 -14.85
CA LEU A 186 8.26 4.96 -15.00
C LEU A 186 8.69 5.36 -16.41
N VAL A 187 9.67 4.68 -17.00
CA VAL A 187 10.10 4.97 -18.39
C VAL A 187 9.01 4.64 -19.41
N ILE A 188 8.22 3.59 -19.18
CA ILE A 188 7.06 3.26 -20.04
C ILE A 188 5.94 4.28 -19.83
N LEU A 189 5.67 4.65 -18.58
CA LEU A 189 4.63 5.61 -18.23
C LEU A 189 4.99 7.00 -18.72
N ASP A 190 6.21 7.50 -18.60
CA ASP A 190 6.61 8.81 -19.11
C ASP A 190 7.95 8.75 -19.86
N PRO A 191 7.93 8.57 -21.19
CA PRO A 191 9.14 8.51 -21.99
C PRO A 191 9.91 9.84 -22.04
N ARG A 192 9.35 10.96 -21.51
CA ARG A 192 10.06 12.24 -21.39
C ARG A 192 11.17 12.20 -20.35
N ILE A 193 11.11 11.26 -19.39
CA ILE A 193 12.19 11.02 -18.43
C ILE A 193 13.52 10.72 -19.15
N ARG A 194 13.48 10.20 -20.39
CA ARG A 194 14.67 9.98 -21.22
C ARG A 194 15.32 11.25 -21.78
N LEU A 195 14.65 12.40 -21.73
CA LEU A 195 15.09 13.64 -22.40
C LEU A 195 15.76 14.64 -21.44
N GLU A 196 15.81 14.35 -20.13
CA GLU A 196 16.46 15.20 -19.12
C GLU A 196 17.92 14.79 -18.83
N GLN A 197 18.52 13.95 -19.67
CA GLN A 197 19.95 13.60 -19.64
C GLN A 197 20.68 14.13 -20.87
#